data_AF-A0A534IIZ0-F1
#
_entry.id   AF-A0A534IIZ0-F1
#
_cell.length_a   1.000
_cell.length_b   1.000
_cell.length_c   1.000
_cell.angle_alpha   90.00
_cell.angle_beta   90.00
_cell.angle_gamma   90.00
#
_symmetry.space_group_name_H-M   'P 1'
#
loop_
_entity.id
_entity.type
_entity.pdbx_description
1 polymer ?
#
loop_
_entity_poly.entity_id
_entity_poly.type
_entity_poly.pdbx_seq_one_letter_code
_entity_poly.pdbx_strand_id
1 'polypeptide(L)'
;MRTSSFGGGCWRIKTDMKHPNPAFRDRVLFRISEREHPRVGTRYKVWPLLEFSWAVDDHLLGVTHVLRGKDLVMEDEMEKAIWDYLDVQRRPEFIHYGFLFFKEIDLSKSKLARDIREGRLAGVDDPRTWSIQSLQRRGISPQALRTFVLSFGMSLTDVEVSADNLYAENRKVIDASANRFFFVPDPVTIEVEGLPPIWDVEAPVHPDFPDRGHRRFEVSSTIQVPRTDYLAFRREEVRLKDFCNVVLDERARFTGREVKEVPKIQWVSGGSPTRVLMPDGTLVEGLAESNLSAAAIHDVVQFERFGFVRLDARDGQMTTAYFAHR
;
A
#
# COMPACT_ATOMS: atom_id res chain seq x y z
N MET A 1 -9.06 24.98 -42.18
CA MET A 1 -7.94 24.98 -41.21
C MET A 1 -7.80 26.39 -40.65
N ARG A 2 -7.92 26.58 -39.34
CA ARG A 2 -7.50 27.81 -38.65
C ARG A 2 -6.52 27.40 -37.56
N THR A 3 -5.32 27.98 -37.61
CA THR A 3 -4.11 27.62 -36.85
C THR A 3 -4.14 28.20 -35.44
N SER A 4 -3.87 27.38 -34.42
CA SER A 4 -3.53 27.81 -33.05
C SER A 4 -2.04 27.58 -32.75
N SER A 5 -1.52 28.32 -31.77
CA SER A 5 -0.15 28.79 -31.56
C SER A 5 0.95 27.77 -31.17
N PHE A 6 0.93 26.57 -31.75
CA PHE A 6 2.15 25.75 -31.90
C PHE A 6 2.33 25.39 -33.39
N GLY A 7 2.78 26.38 -34.16
CA GLY A 7 3.63 26.23 -35.36
C GLY A 7 3.20 25.42 -36.59
N GLY A 8 2.04 24.73 -36.65
CA GLY A 8 1.76 23.87 -37.83
C GLY A 8 0.30 23.60 -38.21
N GLY A 9 -0.67 23.99 -37.39
CA GLY A 9 -2.11 23.74 -37.65
C GLY A 9 -2.69 22.55 -36.91
N CYS A 10 -4.01 22.44 -36.94
CA CYS A 10 -4.79 21.40 -36.28
C CYS A 10 -6.02 21.03 -37.13
N TRP A 11 -6.54 19.82 -36.90
CA TRP A 11 -7.84 19.42 -37.45
C TRP A 11 -8.90 19.57 -36.37
N ARG A 12 -10.00 20.21 -36.75
CA ARG A 12 -11.14 20.50 -35.87
C ARG A 12 -12.37 19.86 -36.47
N ILE A 13 -13.20 19.24 -35.64
CA ILE A 13 -14.56 18.88 -36.04
C ILE A 13 -15.34 20.16 -36.29
N LYS A 14 -16.17 20.19 -37.33
CA LYS A 14 -17.03 21.33 -37.59
C LYS A 14 -18.31 21.16 -36.79
N THR A 15 -18.61 22.10 -35.91
CA THR A 15 -19.81 22.10 -35.07
C THR A 15 -20.42 23.50 -35.08
N ASP A 16 -21.12 23.89 -34.01
CA ASP A 16 -21.62 25.25 -33.84
C ASP A 16 -20.64 26.10 -33.01
N MET A 17 -20.11 27.15 -33.61
CA MET A 17 -19.28 28.15 -32.92
C MET A 17 -20.05 28.98 -31.89
N LYS A 18 -21.39 28.97 -31.91
CA LYS A 18 -22.25 29.59 -30.90
C LYS A 18 -22.73 28.62 -29.82
N HIS A 19 -22.27 27.37 -29.83
CA HIS A 19 -22.67 26.37 -28.85
C HIS A 19 -22.49 26.91 -27.41
N PRO A 20 -23.47 26.74 -26.50
CA PRO A 20 -23.41 27.31 -25.15
C PRO A 20 -22.18 26.84 -24.39
N ASN A 21 -21.85 25.55 -24.49
CA ASN A 21 -20.60 24.99 -23.97
C ASN A 21 -19.42 25.27 -24.94
N PRO A 22 -18.41 26.08 -24.56
CA PRO A 22 -17.28 26.42 -25.42
C PRO A 22 -16.45 25.22 -25.85
N ALA A 23 -16.47 24.15 -25.06
CA ALA A 23 -15.71 22.94 -25.29
C ALA A 23 -16.14 22.18 -26.56
N PHE A 24 -17.36 22.43 -27.05
CA PHE A 24 -17.89 21.86 -28.30
C PHE A 24 -17.58 22.67 -29.54
N ARG A 25 -17.23 23.96 -29.39
CA ARG A 25 -17.08 24.90 -30.50
C ARG A 25 -15.89 24.54 -31.36
N ASP A 26 -16.17 23.95 -32.52
CA ASP A 26 -15.21 23.34 -33.42
C ASP A 26 -14.08 22.62 -32.66
N ARG A 27 -14.36 21.60 -31.84
CA ARG A 27 -13.31 21.03 -30.97
C ARG A 27 -12.11 20.53 -31.79
N VAL A 28 -10.89 20.74 -31.28
CA VAL A 28 -9.69 20.18 -31.91
C VAL A 28 -9.72 18.66 -31.75
N LEU A 29 -9.50 17.91 -32.82
CA LEU A 29 -9.47 16.45 -32.80
C LEU A 29 -8.12 15.86 -33.20
N PHE A 30 -7.26 16.62 -33.88
CA PHE A 30 -5.86 16.24 -34.09
C PHE A 30 -4.94 17.44 -33.92
N ARG A 31 -3.74 17.16 -33.41
CA ARG A 31 -2.65 18.13 -33.28
C ARG A 31 -1.36 17.62 -33.92
N ILE A 32 -0.49 18.56 -34.28
CA ILE A 32 0.88 18.23 -34.67
C ILE A 32 1.74 18.14 -33.40
N SER A 33 2.55 17.10 -33.30
CA SER A 33 3.57 16.94 -32.27
C SER A 33 4.82 16.30 -32.86
N GLU A 34 5.96 16.96 -32.70
CA GLU A 34 7.26 16.48 -33.17
C GLU A 34 8.02 15.70 -32.09
N ARG A 35 7.39 15.47 -30.93
CA ARG A 35 7.99 14.65 -29.87
C ARG A 35 8.11 13.21 -30.35
N GLU A 36 9.26 12.60 -30.08
CA GLU A 36 9.46 11.18 -30.33
C GLU A 36 8.52 10.34 -29.45
N HIS A 37 7.78 9.41 -30.06
CA HIS A 37 6.88 8.53 -29.34
C HIS A 37 7.61 7.24 -28.90
N PRO A 38 7.56 6.84 -27.63
CA PRO A 38 8.35 5.71 -27.11
C PRO A 38 8.18 4.37 -27.85
N ARG A 39 7.03 4.14 -28.49
CA ARG A 39 6.74 2.89 -29.24
C ARG A 39 6.95 2.95 -30.75
N VAL A 40 6.82 4.13 -31.36
CA VAL A 40 6.77 4.26 -32.83
C VAL A 40 7.77 5.29 -33.36
N GLY A 41 8.66 5.79 -32.48
CA GLY A 41 9.67 6.77 -32.78
C GLY A 41 9.06 8.04 -33.37
N THR A 42 9.64 8.48 -34.49
CA THR A 42 9.25 9.70 -35.22
C THR A 42 8.32 9.43 -36.41
N ARG A 43 7.77 8.21 -36.53
CA ARG A 43 6.95 7.79 -37.68
C ARG A 43 5.73 8.67 -37.93
N TYR A 44 5.08 9.14 -36.86
CA TYR A 44 3.88 9.96 -36.93
C TYR A 44 4.11 11.31 -36.28
N LYS A 45 3.65 12.37 -36.95
CA LYS A 45 3.71 13.76 -36.45
C LYS A 45 2.34 14.36 -36.18
N VAL A 46 1.27 13.70 -36.64
CA VAL A 46 -0.12 14.12 -36.44
C VAL A 46 -0.78 13.11 -35.52
N TRP A 47 -1.27 13.58 -34.38
CA TRP A 47 -1.77 12.73 -33.31
C TRP A 47 -3.23 13.05 -33.01
N PRO A 48 -4.11 12.04 -32.91
CA PRO A 48 -5.48 12.24 -32.49
C PRO A 48 -5.50 12.74 -31.04
N LEU A 49 -6.50 13.57 -30.75
CA LEU A 49 -6.92 13.83 -29.39
C LEU A 49 -7.89 12.76 -28.95
N LEU A 50 -8.07 12.72 -27.63
CA LEU A 50 -8.62 11.62 -26.88
C LEU A 50 -10.04 11.24 -27.33
N GLU A 51 -10.90 12.22 -27.64
CA GLU A 51 -12.28 12.03 -28.07
C GLU A 51 -12.38 11.35 -29.44
N PHE A 52 -11.49 11.71 -30.39
CA PHE A 52 -11.47 11.07 -31.70
C PHE A 52 -10.91 9.65 -31.63
N SER A 53 -9.84 9.45 -30.87
CA SER A 53 -9.30 8.10 -30.68
C SER A 53 -10.32 7.19 -30.00
N TRP A 54 -11.01 7.65 -28.96
CA TRP A 54 -12.02 6.87 -28.26
C TRP A 54 -13.21 6.55 -29.16
N ALA A 55 -13.78 7.53 -29.86
CA ALA A 55 -14.90 7.29 -30.78
C ALA A 55 -14.59 6.19 -31.80
N VAL A 56 -13.39 6.24 -32.39
CA VAL A 56 -12.97 5.26 -33.41
C VAL A 56 -12.67 3.91 -32.76
N ASP A 57 -11.91 3.87 -31.67
CA ASP A 57 -11.52 2.63 -31.01
C ASP A 57 -12.73 1.89 -30.41
N ASP A 58 -13.63 2.59 -29.73
CA ASP A 58 -14.82 1.99 -29.11
C ASP A 58 -15.73 1.35 -30.17
N HIS A 59 -15.88 2.01 -31.33
CA HIS A 59 -16.61 1.44 -32.46
C HIS A 59 -15.90 0.20 -33.05
N LEU A 60 -14.62 0.33 -33.41
CA LEU A 60 -13.86 -0.72 -34.10
C LEU A 60 -13.63 -1.95 -33.21
N LEU A 61 -13.49 -1.76 -31.90
CA LEU A 61 -13.33 -2.84 -30.93
C LEU A 61 -14.67 -3.43 -30.46
N GLY A 62 -15.80 -2.86 -30.90
CA GLY A 62 -17.14 -3.37 -30.58
C GLY A 62 -17.51 -3.18 -29.10
N VAL A 63 -17.04 -2.10 -28.48
CA VAL A 63 -17.35 -1.76 -27.09
C VAL A 63 -18.86 -1.59 -26.93
N THR A 64 -19.41 -2.13 -25.84
CA THR A 64 -20.85 -2.07 -25.54
C THR A 64 -21.18 -1.18 -24.35
N HIS A 65 -20.25 -1.05 -23.41
CA HIS A 65 -20.39 -0.21 -22.24
C HIS A 65 -19.05 0.43 -21.93
N VAL A 66 -19.06 1.73 -21.71
CA VAL A 66 -17.88 2.51 -21.34
C VAL A 66 -18.08 2.98 -19.92
N LEU A 67 -17.25 2.46 -19.00
CA LEU A 67 -17.27 2.81 -17.60
C LEU A 67 -16.14 3.79 -17.32
N ARG A 68 -16.46 5.04 -16.92
CA ARG A 68 -15.44 6.06 -16.64
C ARG A 68 -15.89 7.10 -15.62
N GLY A 69 -14.95 7.94 -15.19
CA GLY A 69 -15.21 9.02 -14.25
C GLY A 69 -16.23 10.03 -14.78
N LYS A 70 -17.05 10.59 -13.88
CA LYS A 70 -18.06 11.60 -14.20
C LYS A 70 -17.48 12.92 -14.74
N ASP A 71 -16.17 13.13 -14.64
CA ASP A 71 -15.48 14.27 -15.22
C ASP A 71 -15.45 14.23 -16.75
N LEU A 72 -15.68 13.06 -17.36
CA LEU A 72 -15.58 12.85 -18.80
C LEU A 72 -16.94 12.94 -19.53
N VAL A 73 -18.02 13.34 -18.86
CA VAL A 73 -19.36 13.45 -19.47
C VAL A 73 -19.35 14.35 -20.71
N MET A 74 -18.52 15.38 -20.73
CA MET A 74 -18.40 16.29 -21.88
C MET A 74 -17.67 15.64 -23.06
N GLU A 75 -16.65 14.82 -22.80
CA GLU A 75 -15.95 14.03 -23.79
C GLU A 75 -16.89 12.99 -24.43
N ASP A 76 -17.81 12.39 -23.67
CA ASP A 76 -18.82 11.45 -24.19
C ASP A 76 -19.77 12.10 -25.19
N GLU A 77 -20.20 13.32 -24.92
CA GLU A 77 -21.05 14.09 -25.82
C GLU A 77 -20.30 14.43 -27.13
N MET A 78 -18.99 14.72 -27.05
CA MET A 78 -18.16 14.91 -28.24
C MET A 78 -18.00 13.59 -29.01
N GLU A 79 -17.81 12.48 -28.30
CA GLU A 79 -17.71 11.15 -28.88
C GLU A 79 -18.98 10.78 -29.67
N LYS A 80 -20.15 11.05 -29.11
CA LYS A 80 -21.46 10.90 -29.80
C LYS A 80 -21.53 11.74 -31.07
N ALA A 81 -21.10 13.00 -31.01
CA ALA A 81 -21.08 13.86 -32.19
C ALA A 81 -20.15 13.30 -33.28
N ILE A 82 -18.99 12.75 -32.92
CA ILE A 82 -18.09 12.09 -33.86
C ILE A 82 -18.77 10.86 -34.48
N TRP A 83 -19.46 10.04 -33.69
CA TRP A 83 -20.22 8.89 -34.20
C TRP A 83 -21.35 9.28 -35.15
N ASP A 84 -22.00 10.43 -34.95
CA ASP A 84 -23.00 10.95 -35.89
C ASP A 84 -22.37 11.25 -37.26
N TYR A 85 -21.17 11.84 -37.28
CA TYR A 85 -20.44 12.11 -38.53
C TYR A 85 -19.91 10.86 -39.22
N LEU A 86 -19.55 9.83 -38.44
CA LEU A 86 -19.03 8.56 -38.95
C LEU A 86 -20.14 7.55 -39.27
N ASP A 87 -21.41 7.92 -39.10
CA ASP A 87 -22.59 7.06 -39.28
C ASP A 87 -22.52 5.74 -38.48
N VAL A 88 -21.94 5.81 -37.28
CA VAL A 88 -21.79 4.66 -36.39
C VAL A 88 -23.13 4.30 -35.77
N GLN A 89 -23.66 3.14 -36.16
CA GLN A 89 -24.97 2.63 -35.72
C GLN A 89 -24.94 2.01 -34.33
N ARG A 90 -23.91 1.19 -34.05
CA ARG A 90 -23.75 0.52 -32.76
C ARG A 90 -22.86 1.36 -31.86
N ARG A 91 -23.46 1.95 -30.82
CA ARG A 91 -22.79 2.83 -29.87
C ARG A 91 -22.81 2.20 -28.48
N PRO A 92 -21.72 2.28 -27.71
CA PRO A 92 -21.72 1.82 -26.33
C PRO A 92 -22.61 2.70 -25.44
N GLU A 93 -23.09 2.13 -24.35
CA GLU A 93 -23.70 2.87 -23.26
C GLU A 93 -22.62 3.48 -22.36
N PHE A 94 -22.79 4.75 -21.99
CA PHE A 94 -21.91 5.42 -21.05
C PHE A 94 -22.42 5.26 -19.62
N ILE A 95 -21.56 4.75 -18.73
CA ILE A 95 -21.84 4.60 -17.31
C ILE A 95 -20.77 5.34 -16.53
N HIS A 96 -21.19 6.38 -15.82
CA HIS A 96 -20.28 7.20 -15.03
C HIS A 96 -20.22 6.78 -13.57
N TYR A 97 -19.06 7.01 -12.96
CA TYR A 97 -18.87 6.88 -11.52
C TYR A 97 -18.16 8.10 -10.93
N GLY A 98 -18.46 8.39 -9.67
CA GLY A 98 -17.75 9.36 -8.85
C GLY A 98 -16.36 8.86 -8.47
N PHE A 99 -15.52 9.76 -8.00
CA PHE A 99 -14.16 9.48 -7.63
C PHE A 99 -14.04 8.89 -6.23
N LEU A 100 -13.03 8.05 -6.04
CA LEU A 100 -12.58 7.60 -4.73
C LEU A 100 -11.33 8.39 -4.33
N PHE A 101 -11.41 9.07 -3.19
CA PHE A 101 -10.33 9.82 -2.58
C PHE A 101 -9.94 9.19 -1.25
N PHE A 102 -8.66 9.23 -0.93
CA PHE A 102 -8.18 8.90 0.41
C PHE A 102 -7.90 10.19 1.17
N LYS A 103 -8.37 10.26 2.42
CA LYS A 103 -8.05 11.36 3.33
C LYS A 103 -6.54 11.47 3.47
N GLU A 104 -6.04 12.70 3.34
CA GLU A 104 -4.62 13.04 3.55
C GLU A 104 -3.62 12.38 2.59
N ILE A 105 -4.11 11.71 1.53
CA ILE A 105 -3.27 11.00 0.56
C ILE A 105 -3.52 11.57 -0.84
N ASP A 106 -2.42 12.01 -1.46
CA ASP A 106 -2.44 12.56 -2.81
C ASP A 106 -2.11 11.47 -3.84
N LEU A 107 -3.10 11.12 -4.68
CA LEU A 107 -2.98 10.12 -5.74
C LEU A 107 -2.52 10.70 -7.10
N SER A 108 -2.05 11.95 -7.14
CA SER A 108 -1.62 12.60 -8.39
C SER A 108 -0.45 11.87 -9.06
N LYS A 109 -0.71 11.32 -10.26
CA LYS A 109 0.31 10.66 -11.10
C LYS A 109 1.44 11.62 -11.51
N SER A 110 1.11 12.89 -11.79
CA SER A 110 2.10 13.89 -12.17
C SER A 110 3.05 14.22 -11.02
N LYS A 111 2.52 14.32 -9.79
CA LYS A 111 3.33 14.50 -8.59
C LYS A 111 4.21 13.30 -8.33
N LEU A 112 3.66 12.08 -8.37
CA LEU A 112 4.41 10.83 -8.26
C LEU A 112 5.58 10.78 -9.25
N ALA A 113 5.32 11.03 -10.54
CA ALA A 113 6.35 10.99 -11.58
C ALA A 113 7.44 12.06 -11.36
N ARG A 114 7.07 13.25 -10.88
CA ARG A 114 8.01 14.30 -10.51
C ARG A 114 8.87 13.88 -9.32
N ASP A 115 8.25 13.36 -8.27
CA ASP A 115 8.93 13.00 -7.02
C ASP A 115 9.90 11.83 -7.22
N ILE A 116 9.59 10.88 -8.11
CA ILE A 116 10.53 9.84 -8.55
C ILE A 116 11.70 10.45 -9.33
N ARG A 117 11.41 11.33 -10.31
CA ARG A 117 12.45 11.96 -11.15
C ARG A 117 13.43 12.81 -10.33
N GLU A 118 12.93 13.48 -9.30
CA GLU A 118 13.72 14.33 -8.40
C GLU A 118 14.39 13.52 -7.27
N GLY A 119 14.26 12.18 -7.27
CA GLY A 119 14.89 11.30 -6.28
C GLY A 119 14.26 11.37 -4.87
N ARG A 120 13.10 12.02 -4.72
CA ARG A 120 12.36 12.06 -3.45
C ARG A 120 11.75 10.70 -3.10
N LEU A 121 11.36 9.94 -4.12
CA LEU A 121 10.85 8.56 -4.03
C LEU A 121 11.79 7.61 -4.77
N ALA A 122 12.01 6.42 -4.21
CA ALA A 122 12.89 5.41 -4.81
C ALA A 122 12.30 4.83 -6.12
N GLY A 123 10.98 4.81 -6.25
CA GLY A 123 10.28 4.23 -7.38
C GLY A 123 8.77 4.27 -7.21
N VAL A 124 8.05 3.64 -8.15
CA VAL A 124 6.59 3.52 -8.08
C VAL A 124 6.16 2.61 -6.93
N ASP A 125 7.00 1.66 -6.54
CA ASP A 125 6.77 0.71 -5.46
C ASP A 125 7.31 1.19 -4.10
N ASP A 126 7.79 2.44 -4.01
CA ASP A 126 8.17 3.08 -2.76
C ASP A 126 6.98 3.11 -1.78
N PRO A 127 7.16 2.77 -0.49
CA PRO A 127 6.06 2.57 0.45
C PRO A 127 5.26 3.85 0.77
N ARG A 128 5.83 5.02 0.47
CA ARG A 128 5.16 6.33 0.57
C ARG A 128 4.13 6.55 -0.54
N THR A 129 4.18 5.74 -1.58
CA THR A 129 3.21 5.80 -2.67
C THR A 129 2.01 4.91 -2.38
N TRP A 130 0.90 5.24 -3.03
CA TRP A 130 -0.33 4.46 -3.03
C TRP A 130 -0.56 3.76 -4.37
N SER A 131 0.53 3.46 -5.07
CA SER A 131 0.46 2.61 -6.26
C SER A 131 0.08 1.19 -5.85
N ILE A 132 -0.46 0.42 -6.80
CA ILE A 132 -0.75 -1.00 -6.57
C ILE A 132 0.54 -1.76 -6.23
N GLN A 133 1.66 -1.38 -6.84
CA GLN A 133 2.97 -1.99 -6.59
C GLN A 133 3.44 -1.76 -5.14
N SER A 134 3.27 -0.54 -4.61
CA SER A 134 3.61 -0.22 -3.22
C SER A 134 2.70 -0.96 -2.25
N LEU A 135 1.38 -0.95 -2.48
CA LEU A 135 0.41 -1.68 -1.66
C LEU A 135 0.74 -3.18 -1.62
N GLN A 136 1.04 -3.77 -2.77
CA GLN A 136 1.47 -5.17 -2.86
C GLN A 136 2.79 -5.41 -2.11
N ARG A 137 3.80 -4.54 -2.30
CA ARG A 137 5.11 -4.67 -1.63
C ARG A 137 5.01 -4.51 -0.11
N ARG A 138 4.03 -3.73 0.36
CA ARG A 138 3.67 -3.58 1.78
C ARG A 138 2.87 -4.74 2.36
N GLY A 139 2.39 -5.69 1.55
CA GLY A 139 1.60 -6.83 2.03
C GLY A 139 0.09 -6.59 2.08
N ILE A 140 -0.42 -5.62 1.31
CA ILE A 140 -1.86 -5.45 1.10
C ILE A 140 -2.35 -6.49 0.10
N SER A 141 -3.31 -7.31 0.53
CA SER A 141 -3.89 -8.39 -0.27
C SER A 141 -4.71 -7.83 -1.44
N PRO A 142 -4.56 -8.40 -2.65
CA PRO A 142 -5.44 -8.08 -3.78
C PRO A 142 -6.92 -8.34 -3.47
N GLN A 143 -7.22 -9.35 -2.65
CA GLN A 143 -8.59 -9.66 -2.24
C GLN A 143 -9.14 -8.53 -1.35
N ALA A 144 -8.35 -8.06 -0.39
CA ALA A 144 -8.75 -6.96 0.48
C ALA A 144 -8.99 -5.66 -0.30
N LEU A 145 -8.10 -5.32 -1.23
CA LEU A 145 -8.26 -4.16 -2.11
C LEU A 145 -9.52 -4.26 -2.97
N ARG A 146 -9.81 -5.45 -3.51
CA ARG A 146 -11.03 -5.69 -4.28
C ARG A 146 -12.29 -5.55 -3.42
N THR A 147 -12.32 -6.17 -2.25
CA THR A 147 -13.44 -6.06 -1.30
C THR A 147 -13.67 -4.61 -0.90
N PHE A 148 -12.60 -3.87 -0.60
CA PHE A 148 -12.64 -2.45 -0.29
C PHE A 148 -13.27 -1.63 -1.42
N VAL A 149 -12.78 -1.77 -2.66
CA VAL A 149 -13.35 -1.03 -3.82
C VAL A 149 -14.81 -1.40 -4.06
N LEU A 150 -15.16 -2.69 -4.00
CA LEU A 150 -16.53 -3.15 -4.22
C LEU A 150 -17.50 -2.69 -3.13
N SER A 151 -17.02 -2.40 -1.91
CA SER A 151 -17.86 -1.95 -0.79
C SER A 151 -18.55 -0.60 -1.05
N PHE A 152 -18.00 0.23 -1.93
CA PHE A 152 -18.58 1.54 -2.28
C PHE A 152 -19.69 1.46 -3.33
N GLY A 153 -19.76 0.34 -4.06
CA GLY A 153 -20.65 0.23 -5.22
C GLY A 153 -20.32 1.23 -6.33
N MET A 154 -21.25 1.39 -7.26
CA MET A 154 -21.16 2.39 -8.33
C MET A 154 -22.19 3.49 -8.08
N SER A 155 -21.71 4.72 -7.89
CA SER A 155 -22.55 5.91 -7.77
C SER A 155 -21.85 7.11 -8.40
N LEU A 156 -22.58 8.18 -8.71
CA LEU A 156 -22.01 9.45 -9.19
C LEU A 156 -21.42 10.30 -8.05
N THR A 157 -21.68 9.92 -6.81
CA THR A 157 -21.20 10.62 -5.63
C THR A 157 -19.73 10.28 -5.40
N ASP A 158 -18.92 11.32 -5.16
CA ASP A 158 -17.53 11.10 -4.79
C ASP A 158 -17.46 10.54 -3.37
N VAL A 159 -16.51 9.65 -3.15
CA VAL A 159 -16.31 8.96 -1.89
C VAL A 159 -14.95 9.35 -1.34
N GLU A 160 -14.91 9.83 -0.11
CA GLU A 160 -13.67 10.15 0.60
C GLU A 160 -13.53 9.25 1.84
N VAL A 161 -12.43 8.50 1.93
CA VAL A 161 -12.25 7.41 2.90
C VAL A 161 -10.89 7.45 3.58
N SER A 162 -10.79 6.87 4.77
CA SER A 162 -9.48 6.71 5.45
C SER A 162 -8.71 5.52 4.86
N ALA A 163 -7.38 5.59 4.95
CA ALA A 163 -6.51 4.43 4.74
C ALA A 163 -6.87 3.26 5.66
N ASP A 164 -7.36 3.55 6.88
CA ASP A 164 -7.71 2.55 7.88
C ASP A 164 -8.85 1.63 7.41
N ASN A 165 -9.76 2.12 6.55
CA ASN A 165 -10.81 1.31 5.98
C ASN A 165 -10.22 0.18 5.12
N LEU A 166 -9.21 0.48 4.30
CA LEU A 166 -8.50 -0.54 3.52
C LEU A 166 -7.69 -1.48 4.41
N TYR A 167 -7.04 -0.95 5.45
CA TYR A 167 -6.27 -1.76 6.39
C TYR A 167 -7.14 -2.71 7.22
N ALA A 168 -8.36 -2.30 7.58
CA ALA A 168 -9.33 -3.16 8.23
C ALA A 168 -9.75 -4.32 7.33
N GLU A 169 -10.04 -4.07 6.05
CA GLU A 169 -10.30 -5.14 5.08
C GLU A 169 -9.09 -6.05 4.88
N ASN A 170 -7.88 -5.49 4.88
CA ASN A 170 -6.66 -6.28 4.76
C ASN A 170 -6.45 -7.20 5.95
N ARG A 171 -6.61 -6.68 7.18
CA ARG A 171 -6.51 -7.46 8.41
C ARG A 171 -7.46 -8.66 8.38
N LYS A 172 -8.73 -8.48 7.99
CA LYS A 172 -9.71 -9.58 7.90
C LYS A 172 -9.24 -10.72 6.98
N VAL A 173 -8.45 -10.40 5.96
CA VAL A 173 -7.95 -11.39 4.99
C VAL A 173 -6.67 -12.07 5.48
N ILE A 174 -5.73 -11.32 6.05
CA ILE A 174 -4.38 -11.85 6.34
C ILE A 174 -4.21 -12.41 7.75
N ASP A 175 -5.03 -11.95 8.72
CA ASP A 175 -4.81 -12.18 10.15
C ASP A 175 -4.70 -13.67 10.48
N ALA A 176 -5.68 -14.45 10.02
CA ALA A 176 -5.78 -15.88 10.27
C ALA A 176 -4.59 -16.67 9.70
N SER A 177 -3.97 -16.21 8.61
CA SER A 177 -2.81 -16.85 8.00
C SER A 177 -1.47 -16.36 8.54
N ALA A 178 -1.40 -15.14 9.07
CA ALA A 178 -0.14 -14.51 9.45
C ALA A 178 0.43 -15.11 10.74
N ASN A 179 1.61 -15.74 10.64
CA ASN A 179 2.36 -16.19 11.83
C ASN A 179 2.75 -14.99 12.70
N ARG A 180 2.74 -15.18 14.02
CA ARG A 180 3.17 -14.18 15.00
C ARG A 180 4.66 -14.31 15.28
N PHE A 181 5.36 -13.19 15.36
CA PHE A 181 6.76 -13.11 15.75
C PHE A 181 6.96 -11.91 16.67
N PHE A 182 7.96 -11.97 17.54
CA PHE A 182 8.44 -10.79 18.26
C PHE A 182 9.45 -10.02 17.41
N PHE A 183 9.23 -8.72 17.35
CA PHE A 183 10.16 -7.72 16.85
C PHE A 183 10.29 -6.62 17.89
N VAL A 184 11.54 -6.36 18.28
CA VAL A 184 11.92 -5.36 19.27
C VAL A 184 12.55 -4.18 18.52
N PRO A 185 11.79 -3.11 18.24
CA PRO A 185 12.35 -1.88 17.67
C PRO A 185 13.19 -1.15 18.71
N ASP A 186 14.29 -0.54 18.27
CA ASP A 186 15.21 0.22 19.14
C ASP A 186 15.51 -0.51 20.47
N PRO A 187 16.23 -1.65 20.42
CA PRO A 187 16.36 -2.56 21.54
C PRO A 187 17.13 -1.94 22.71
N VAL A 188 16.63 -2.18 23.92
CA VAL A 188 17.35 -1.98 25.18
C VAL A 188 17.63 -3.35 25.78
N THR A 189 18.90 -3.62 26.07
CA THR A 189 19.32 -4.84 26.76
C THR A 189 19.07 -4.71 28.26
N ILE A 190 18.43 -5.72 28.84
CA ILE A 190 18.23 -5.89 30.28
C ILE A 190 18.82 -7.24 30.71
N GLU A 191 19.32 -7.31 31.94
CA GLU A 191 19.73 -8.55 32.59
C GLU A 191 18.69 -8.97 33.63
N VAL A 192 18.15 -10.18 33.52
CA VAL A 192 17.12 -10.68 34.44
C VAL A 192 17.76 -11.47 35.59
N GLU A 193 17.84 -10.83 36.76
CA GLU A 193 18.31 -11.46 38.00
C GLU A 193 17.26 -12.41 38.58
N GLY A 194 17.71 -13.57 39.07
CA GLY A 194 16.86 -14.59 39.66
C GLY A 194 16.07 -15.43 38.66
N LEU A 195 16.36 -15.31 37.36
CA LEU A 195 15.78 -16.16 36.33
C LEU A 195 16.31 -17.61 36.47
N PRO A 196 15.44 -18.62 36.65
CA PRO A 196 15.89 -20.02 36.69
C PRO A 196 16.54 -20.44 35.36
N PRO A 197 17.45 -21.43 35.34
CA PRO A 197 17.93 -22.02 34.10
C PRO A 197 16.75 -22.63 33.33
N ILE A 198 16.40 -22.02 32.20
CA ILE A 198 15.26 -22.42 31.37
C ILE A 198 15.73 -22.44 29.93
N TRP A 199 15.49 -23.55 29.24
CA TRP A 199 15.92 -23.73 27.85
C TRP A 199 14.74 -23.79 26.87
N ASP A 200 13.51 -23.93 27.37
CA ASP A 200 12.32 -24.10 26.53
C ASP A 200 11.24 -23.09 26.93
N VAL A 201 11.29 -21.90 26.34
CA VAL A 201 10.15 -20.97 26.35
C VAL A 201 9.33 -21.21 25.10
N GLU A 202 8.01 -21.25 25.23
CA GLU A 202 7.10 -21.50 24.11
C GLU A 202 6.11 -20.34 23.97
N ALA A 203 5.89 -19.87 22.75
CA ALA A 203 4.81 -18.94 22.42
C ALA A 203 4.00 -19.51 21.25
N PRO A 204 2.67 -19.36 21.23
CA PRO A 204 1.88 -19.85 20.11
C PRO A 204 2.33 -19.22 18.79
N VAL A 205 2.30 -20.02 17.70
CA VAL A 205 2.50 -19.49 16.34
C VAL A 205 1.38 -18.51 15.98
N HIS A 206 0.16 -18.80 16.42
CA HIS A 206 -0.98 -17.90 16.35
C HIS A 206 -1.93 -18.14 17.54
N PRO A 207 -2.34 -17.10 18.29
CA PRO A 207 -3.15 -17.26 19.50
C PRO A 207 -4.51 -17.93 19.24
N ASP A 208 -5.19 -17.57 18.15
CA ASP A 208 -6.52 -18.12 17.83
C ASP A 208 -6.51 -19.48 17.09
N PHE A 209 -5.33 -20.02 16.74
CA PHE A 209 -5.21 -21.30 16.03
C PHE A 209 -4.20 -22.23 16.73
N PRO A 210 -4.59 -22.86 17.85
CA PRO A 210 -3.70 -23.73 18.64
C PRO A 210 -3.08 -24.88 17.86
N ASP A 211 -3.81 -25.41 16.85
CA ASP A 211 -3.36 -26.52 16.00
C ASP A 211 -2.12 -26.19 15.16
N ARG A 212 -1.75 -24.89 15.05
CA ARG A 212 -0.54 -24.44 14.37
C ARG A 212 0.74 -24.59 15.22
N GLY A 213 0.60 -25.02 16.47
CA GLY A 213 1.70 -25.28 17.37
C GLY A 213 2.35 -24.03 17.95
N HIS A 214 3.57 -24.21 18.44
CA HIS A 214 4.30 -23.23 19.22
C HIS A 214 5.69 -22.96 18.64
N ARG A 215 6.14 -21.72 18.76
CA ARG A 215 7.50 -21.25 18.54
C ARG A 215 8.30 -21.48 19.81
N ARG A 216 9.49 -22.04 19.69
CA ARG A 216 10.39 -22.33 20.82
C ARG A 216 11.55 -21.34 20.85
N PHE A 217 11.94 -20.92 22.04
CA PHE A 217 13.03 -19.97 22.24
C PHE A 217 14.08 -20.54 23.18
N GLU A 218 15.34 -20.43 22.76
CA GLU A 218 16.47 -20.51 23.67
C GLU A 218 16.63 -19.14 24.34
N VAL A 219 16.53 -19.11 25.67
CA VAL A 219 16.51 -17.85 26.44
C VAL A 219 17.69 -17.79 27.38
N SER A 220 18.42 -16.67 27.33
CA SER A 220 19.43 -16.31 28.33
C SER A 220 18.88 -15.31 29.35
N SER A 221 19.67 -15.00 30.39
CA SER A 221 19.35 -13.89 31.31
C SER A 221 19.37 -12.52 30.63
N THR A 222 20.06 -12.42 29.49
CA THR A 222 20.17 -11.21 28.68
C THR A 222 19.02 -11.14 27.69
N ILE A 223 18.14 -10.16 27.88
CA ILE A 223 16.92 -9.99 27.08
C ILE A 223 16.93 -8.60 26.47
N GLN A 224 16.45 -8.47 25.24
CA GLN A 224 16.19 -7.17 24.61
C GLN A 224 14.69 -6.87 24.60
N VAL A 225 14.35 -5.64 25.01
CA VAL A 225 12.99 -5.11 25.04
C VAL A 225 12.91 -3.77 24.29
N PRO A 226 11.73 -3.34 23.82
CA PRO A 226 11.60 -2.07 23.10
C PRO A 226 11.94 -0.89 24.02
N ARG A 227 12.75 0.08 23.54
CA ARG A 227 13.09 1.27 24.33
C ARG A 227 11.86 2.02 24.85
N THR A 228 10.82 2.11 24.04
CA THR A 228 9.58 2.80 24.42
C THR A 228 8.91 2.16 25.62
N ASP A 229 8.84 0.82 25.65
CA ASP A 229 8.27 0.08 26.79
C ASP A 229 9.21 0.13 28.01
N TYR A 230 10.52 0.03 27.79
CA TYR A 230 11.52 0.17 28.86
C TYR A 230 11.40 1.50 29.60
N LEU A 231 11.26 2.61 28.86
CA LEU A 231 11.10 3.93 29.46
C LEU A 231 9.72 4.11 30.12
N ALA A 232 8.67 3.58 29.50
CA ALA A 232 7.30 3.73 30.00
C ALA A 232 7.05 2.96 31.32
N PHE A 233 7.63 1.76 31.45
CA PHE A 233 7.37 0.85 32.57
C PHE A 233 8.60 0.64 33.47
N ARG A 234 9.56 1.58 33.45
CA ARG A 234 10.77 1.45 34.27
C ARG A 234 10.42 1.38 35.76
N ARG A 235 10.97 0.40 36.46
CA ARG A 235 10.72 0.03 37.87
C ARG A 235 9.32 -0.50 38.16
N GLU A 236 8.52 -0.75 37.14
CA GLU A 236 7.20 -1.37 37.25
C GLU A 236 7.28 -2.87 36.94
N GLU A 237 6.30 -3.65 37.41
CA GLU A 237 6.18 -5.06 37.05
C GLU A 237 5.53 -5.17 35.66
N VAL A 238 6.21 -5.86 34.75
CA VAL A 238 5.72 -6.16 33.40
C VAL A 238 5.79 -7.66 33.14
N ARG A 239 4.99 -8.13 32.19
CA ARG A 239 5.08 -9.49 31.67
C ARG A 239 5.82 -9.49 30.34
N LEU A 240 6.97 -10.15 30.30
CA LEU A 240 7.58 -10.60 29.05
C LEU A 240 6.62 -11.60 28.42
N LYS A 241 6.04 -11.21 27.28
CA LYS A 241 4.91 -11.94 26.69
C LYS A 241 5.24 -13.41 26.49
N ASP A 242 4.30 -14.27 26.90
CA ASP A 242 4.38 -15.73 26.87
C ASP A 242 5.57 -16.35 27.64
N PHE A 243 6.24 -15.57 28.50
CA PHE A 243 7.40 -16.02 29.26
C PHE A 243 7.27 -15.85 30.78
N CYS A 244 7.57 -14.67 31.31
CA CYS A 244 7.67 -14.44 32.75
C CYS A 244 7.35 -12.99 33.15
N ASN A 245 7.22 -12.77 34.45
CA ASN A 245 7.01 -11.46 35.05
C ASN A 245 8.34 -10.95 35.62
N VAL A 246 8.63 -9.67 35.38
CA VAL A 246 9.84 -9.00 35.86
C VAL A 246 9.50 -7.60 36.36
N VAL A 247 10.19 -7.15 37.40
CA VAL A 247 10.30 -5.70 37.68
C VAL A 247 11.34 -5.14 36.72
N LEU A 248 10.93 -4.27 35.80
CA LEU A 248 11.73 -3.82 34.67
C LEU A 248 12.77 -2.78 35.10
N ASP A 249 14.05 -3.06 34.90
CA ASP A 249 15.15 -2.08 34.98
C ASP A 249 16.34 -2.65 34.18
N GLU A 250 17.48 -1.97 34.17
CA GLU A 250 18.72 -2.49 33.55
C GLU A 250 19.10 -3.86 34.12
N ARG A 251 18.94 -4.01 35.44
CA ARG A 251 18.95 -5.29 36.15
C ARG A 251 17.52 -5.60 36.56
N ALA A 252 16.78 -6.22 35.65
CA ALA A 252 15.40 -6.61 35.89
C ALA A 252 15.36 -7.73 36.93
N ARG A 253 14.33 -7.75 37.79
CA ARG A 253 14.17 -8.78 38.83
C ARG A 253 13.03 -9.71 38.47
N PHE A 254 13.31 -11.00 38.35
CA PHE A 254 12.29 -12.03 38.15
C PHE A 254 11.32 -12.09 39.35
N THR A 255 10.02 -12.11 39.07
CA THR A 255 8.98 -12.18 40.11
C THR A 255 8.08 -13.41 40.02
N GLY A 256 8.04 -14.09 38.87
CA GLY A 256 7.21 -15.27 38.67
C GLY A 256 6.93 -15.59 37.21
N ARG A 257 6.14 -16.64 36.95
CA ARG A 257 5.70 -17.04 35.60
C ARG A 257 4.19 -17.03 35.42
N GLU A 258 3.46 -17.01 36.54
CA GLU A 258 2.01 -16.92 36.60
C GLU A 258 1.50 -15.78 35.72
N VAL A 259 0.34 -15.97 35.09
CA VAL A 259 -0.27 -14.92 34.29
C VAL A 259 -0.84 -13.87 35.24
N LYS A 260 -0.28 -12.66 35.22
CA LYS A 260 -0.77 -11.49 35.95
C LYS A 260 -1.39 -10.47 35.01
N GLU A 261 -2.29 -9.66 35.55
CA GLU A 261 -2.87 -8.50 34.86
C GLU A 261 -1.92 -7.29 34.95
N VAL A 262 -0.75 -7.43 34.32
CA VAL A 262 0.29 -6.40 34.21
C VAL A 262 0.56 -6.07 32.74
N PRO A 263 1.16 -4.91 32.41
CA PRO A 263 1.53 -4.59 31.04
C PRO A 263 2.36 -5.71 30.40
N LYS A 264 1.96 -6.14 29.20
CA LYS A 264 2.66 -7.18 28.43
C LYS A 264 3.54 -6.53 27.39
N ILE A 265 4.81 -6.94 27.33
CA ILE A 265 5.79 -6.42 26.37
C ILE A 265 6.40 -7.54 25.54
N GLN A 266 6.66 -7.29 24.26
CA GLN A 266 7.43 -8.21 23.43
C GLN A 266 8.92 -8.11 23.76
N TRP A 267 9.65 -9.18 23.48
CA TRP A 267 11.04 -9.32 23.84
C TRP A 267 11.73 -10.28 22.87
N VAL A 268 13.06 -10.25 22.86
CA VAL A 268 13.87 -11.27 22.19
C VAL A 268 15.06 -11.64 23.07
N SER A 269 15.62 -12.83 22.89
CA SER A 269 16.93 -13.22 23.44
C SER A 269 17.81 -13.65 22.28
N GLY A 270 18.86 -12.88 21.97
CA GLY A 270 19.75 -13.18 20.85
C GLY A 270 19.08 -13.05 19.46
N GLY A 271 18.22 -12.06 19.28
CA GLY A 271 17.48 -11.86 18.02
C GLY A 271 18.36 -11.51 16.81
N SER A 272 17.84 -11.74 15.61
CA SER A 272 18.49 -11.37 14.35
C SER A 272 18.17 -9.91 13.96
N PRO A 273 19.17 -9.14 13.45
CA PRO A 273 18.93 -7.79 12.94
C PRO A 273 17.79 -7.74 11.92
N THR A 274 16.84 -6.85 12.15
CA THR A 274 15.68 -6.67 11.28
C THR A 274 15.38 -5.19 11.15
N ARG A 275 15.08 -4.76 9.91
CA ARG A 275 14.64 -3.40 9.62
C ARG A 275 13.28 -3.41 8.93
N VAL A 276 12.41 -2.50 9.34
CA VAL A 276 11.07 -2.36 8.78
C VAL A 276 10.94 -0.99 8.14
N LEU A 277 10.62 -0.95 6.84
CA LEU A 277 10.34 0.28 6.13
C LEU A 277 8.87 0.67 6.30
N MET A 278 8.64 1.85 6.84
CA MET A 278 7.32 2.37 7.21
C MET A 278 6.66 3.13 6.05
N PRO A 279 5.33 3.35 6.07
CA PRO A 279 4.61 4.03 4.99
C PRO A 279 4.99 5.51 4.82
N ASP A 280 5.60 6.14 5.84
CA ASP A 280 6.14 7.50 5.76
C ASP A 280 7.58 7.53 5.21
N GLY A 281 8.15 6.37 4.88
CA GLY A 281 9.51 6.19 4.39
C GLY A 281 10.57 6.11 5.50
N THR A 282 10.18 6.16 6.77
CA THR A 282 11.11 5.96 7.88
C THR A 282 11.52 4.50 7.97
N LEU A 283 12.76 4.26 8.40
CA LEU A 283 13.30 2.93 8.64
C LEU A 283 13.36 2.67 10.15
N VAL A 284 12.66 1.63 10.60
CA VAL A 284 12.70 1.20 12.00
C VAL A 284 13.62 -0.01 12.11
N GLU A 285 14.74 0.16 12.80
CA GLU A 285 15.71 -0.91 13.04
C GLU A 285 15.48 -1.55 14.41
N GLY A 286 15.77 -2.85 14.49
CA GLY A 286 15.58 -3.62 15.70
C GLY A 286 16.05 -5.06 15.57
N LEU A 287 15.55 -5.90 16.47
CA LEU A 287 15.85 -7.33 16.51
C LEU A 287 14.55 -8.13 16.42
N ALA A 288 14.53 -9.13 15.55
CA ALA A 288 13.45 -10.11 15.51
C ALA A 288 13.90 -11.43 16.13
N GLU A 289 12.97 -12.21 16.65
CA GLU A 289 13.26 -13.53 17.17
C GLU A 289 13.85 -14.49 16.11
N SER A 290 14.59 -15.50 16.57
CA SER A 290 15.29 -16.48 15.71
C SER A 290 14.34 -17.28 14.80
N ASN A 291 13.12 -17.58 15.28
CA ASN A 291 12.10 -18.30 14.51
C ASN A 291 11.66 -17.56 13.23
N LEU A 292 11.89 -16.25 13.12
CA LEU A 292 11.58 -15.49 11.90
C LEU A 292 12.34 -16.03 10.68
N SER A 293 13.49 -16.67 10.88
CA SER A 293 14.29 -17.30 9.82
C SER A 293 13.52 -18.37 9.03
N ALA A 294 12.51 -19.02 9.65
CA ALA A 294 11.69 -20.04 9.02
C ALA A 294 10.59 -19.48 8.10
N ALA A 295 10.20 -18.21 8.25
CA ALA A 295 9.23 -17.57 7.36
C ALA A 295 9.84 -17.38 5.96
N ALA A 296 9.07 -17.44 4.89
CA ALA A 296 9.59 -17.21 3.54
C ALA A 296 9.66 -15.71 3.22
N ILE A 297 10.55 -15.34 2.30
CA ILE A 297 10.48 -14.03 1.68
C ILE A 297 9.14 -13.92 0.95
N HIS A 298 8.51 -12.75 1.04
CA HIS A 298 7.15 -12.42 0.59
C HIS A 298 6.01 -12.88 1.50
N ASP A 299 6.29 -13.63 2.57
CA ASP A 299 5.28 -13.90 3.58
C ASP A 299 4.84 -12.61 4.27
N VAL A 300 3.54 -12.55 4.58
CA VAL A 300 2.96 -11.54 5.47
C VAL A 300 2.85 -12.14 6.86
N VAL A 301 3.51 -11.51 7.82
CA VAL A 301 3.59 -11.94 9.21
C VAL A 301 3.11 -10.81 10.12
N GLN A 302 2.79 -11.12 11.38
CA GLN A 302 2.51 -10.09 12.37
C GLN A 302 3.66 -10.01 13.37
N PHE A 303 4.27 -8.83 13.45
CA PHE A 303 5.11 -8.47 14.58
C PHE A 303 4.22 -8.02 15.74
N GLU A 304 4.18 -8.82 16.80
CA GLU A 304 3.26 -8.61 17.90
C GLU A 304 3.48 -7.25 18.57
N ARG A 305 2.39 -6.52 18.86
CA ARG A 305 2.39 -5.13 19.36
C ARG A 305 3.07 -4.11 18.44
N PHE A 306 3.48 -4.49 17.23
CA PHE A 306 4.06 -3.60 16.22
C PHE A 306 3.14 -3.44 15.00
N GLY A 307 2.75 -4.54 14.36
CA GLY A 307 1.83 -4.56 13.22
C GLY A 307 2.12 -5.68 12.21
N PHE A 308 1.34 -5.72 11.14
CA PHE A 308 1.57 -6.62 10.02
C PHE A 308 2.69 -6.10 9.13
N VAL A 309 3.55 -7.01 8.69
CA VAL A 309 4.68 -6.71 7.80
C VAL A 309 4.80 -7.78 6.71
N ARG A 310 5.28 -7.39 5.54
CA ARG A 310 5.70 -8.32 4.48
C ARG A 310 7.22 -8.44 4.48
N LEU A 311 7.75 -9.65 4.51
CA LEU A 311 9.18 -9.90 4.38
C LEU A 311 9.63 -9.64 2.93
N ASP A 312 10.62 -8.78 2.73
CA ASP A 312 11.02 -8.32 1.39
C ASP A 312 12.36 -8.89 0.95
N ALA A 313 13.35 -8.91 1.83
CA ALA A 313 14.69 -9.42 1.53
C ALA A 313 15.40 -9.96 2.79
N ARG A 314 16.39 -10.84 2.57
CA ARG A 314 17.33 -11.31 3.59
C ARG A 314 18.75 -11.25 3.02
N ASP A 315 19.59 -10.42 3.64
CA ASP A 315 20.99 -10.24 3.28
C ASP A 315 21.86 -10.70 4.45
N GLY A 316 22.35 -11.94 4.39
CA GLY A 316 23.03 -12.58 5.52
C GLY A 316 22.08 -12.73 6.70
N GLN A 317 22.40 -12.09 7.83
CA GLN A 317 21.55 -12.09 9.04
C GLN A 317 20.52 -10.97 9.07
N MET A 318 20.59 -9.99 8.16
CA MET A 318 19.68 -8.84 8.14
C MET A 318 18.39 -9.20 7.40
N THR A 319 17.25 -9.07 8.07
CA THR A 319 15.93 -9.17 7.43
C THR A 319 15.38 -7.77 7.13
N THR A 320 14.91 -7.53 5.91
CA THR A 320 14.19 -6.31 5.53
C THR A 320 12.72 -6.64 5.35
N ALA A 321 11.85 -5.89 6.01
CA ALA A 321 10.39 -6.01 5.88
C ALA A 321 9.74 -4.67 5.55
N TYR A 322 8.54 -4.71 5.00
CA TYR A 322 7.72 -3.53 4.71
C TYR A 322 6.49 -3.54 5.60
N PHE A 323 6.19 -2.40 6.21
CA PHE A 323 5.02 -2.27 7.08
C PHE A 323 3.73 -2.18 6.26
N ALA A 324 2.77 -3.05 6.59
CA ALA A 324 1.42 -3.01 6.03
C ALA A 324 0.59 -1.97 6.79
N HIS A 325 0.18 -2.36 7.99
CA HIS A 325 -0.66 -1.61 8.92
C HIS A 325 -0.58 -2.26 10.32
N ARG A 326 -1.10 -1.59 11.34
CA ARG A 326 -1.19 -2.18 12.68
C ARG A 326 -2.20 -3.32 12.72
#